data_AF-A0A6N6Q2N7-F1
#
_entry.id   AF-A0A6N6Q2N7-F1
#
_cell.length_a   1.000
_cell.length_b   1.000
_cell.length_c   1.000
_cell.angle_alpha   90.00
_cell.angle_beta   90.00
_cell.angle_gamma   90.00
#
_symmetry.space_group_name_H-M   'P 1'
#
loop_
_entity.id
_entity.type
_entity.pdbx_description
1 polymer ?
#
loop_
_entity_poly.entity_id
_entity_poly.type
_entity_poly.pdbx_seq_one_letter_code
_entity_poly.pdbx_strand_id
1 'polypeptide(L)'
;MYCGNCFRDNALVGELRRLGHQVTMVPLYLPMTLEDLDQSLGTPIFFSGINVFLEQKLPWFSKAPGWLRKLLASPALLKWAAGRAAKTKASDLGDISLSMLQGEAGLQCKDLEELVDWLEAHEKPEVIFLSNALLVGSARLLKQRLKIPVVCMLQGEDSFLDALPESHRSLTWSTLAQRAKDVDLFVAPSHYFADLMGRRLDLPKAKVRVVHNGIDP
;
A
#
# COMPACT_ATOMS: atom_id res chain seq x y z
N MET A 1 6.58 -13.97 8.22
CA MET A 1 7.18 -13.94 6.88
C MET A 1 7.17 -12.50 6.43
N TYR A 2 8.34 -11.92 6.12
CA TYR A 2 8.40 -10.58 5.53
C TYR A 2 8.02 -10.70 4.05
N CYS A 3 7.12 -9.84 3.55
CA CYS A 3 6.64 -9.93 2.16
C CYS A 3 7.70 -9.54 1.11
N GLY A 4 8.79 -8.87 1.51
CA GLY A 4 9.89 -8.48 0.62
C GLY A 4 9.54 -7.35 -0.38
N ASN A 5 8.28 -6.92 -0.41
CA ASN A 5 7.78 -5.90 -1.34
C ASN A 5 8.57 -4.59 -1.26
N CYS A 6 8.91 -4.13 -0.05
CA CYS A 6 9.69 -2.89 0.15
C CYS A 6 11.10 -2.97 -0.47
N PHE A 7 11.79 -4.10 -0.34
CA PHE A 7 13.13 -4.29 -0.94
C PHE A 7 13.06 -4.29 -2.46
N ARG A 8 12.07 -5.00 -3.02
CA ARG A 8 11.81 -5.05 -4.47
C ARG A 8 11.42 -3.69 -5.03
N ASP A 9 10.62 -2.91 -4.30
CA ASP A 9 10.28 -1.54 -4.70
C ASP A 9 11.49 -0.61 -4.65
N ASN A 10 12.35 -0.74 -3.64
CA ASN A 10 13.59 0.03 -3.54
C ASN A 10 14.52 -0.22 -4.74
N ALA A 11 14.74 -1.48 -5.10
CA ALA A 11 15.52 -1.86 -6.27
C ALA A 11 14.88 -1.36 -7.58
N LEU A 12 13.56 -1.52 -7.73
CA LEU A 12 12.83 -1.05 -8.91
C LEU A 12 12.94 0.47 -9.08
N VAL A 13 12.77 1.24 -8.01
CA VAL A 13 12.89 2.70 -8.03
C VAL A 13 14.31 3.12 -8.40
N GLY A 14 15.33 2.45 -7.84
CA GLY A 14 16.73 2.69 -8.17
C GLY A 14 17.00 2.52 -9.67
N GLU A 15 16.54 1.41 -10.24
CA GLU A 15 16.72 1.12 -11.67
C GLU A 15 15.92 2.06 -12.59
N LEU A 16 14.68 2.40 -12.23
CA LEU A 16 13.90 3.38 -13.01
C LEU A 16 14.59 4.76 -13.03
N ARG A 17 15.15 5.20 -11.90
CA ARG A 17 15.95 6.43 -11.82
C ARG A 17 17.21 6.33 -12.67
N ARG A 18 17.91 5.18 -12.64
CA ARG A 18 19.09 4.93 -13.48
C ARG A 18 18.77 4.98 -14.98
N LEU A 19 17.56 4.56 -15.36
CA LEU A 19 17.04 4.66 -16.72
C LEU A 19 16.56 6.08 -17.11
N GLY A 20 16.65 7.06 -16.21
CA GLY A 20 16.32 8.46 -16.46
C GLY A 20 14.88 8.86 -16.14
N HIS A 21 14.10 7.99 -15.49
CA HIS A 21 12.75 8.33 -15.03
C HIS A 21 12.79 9.12 -13.72
N GLN A 22 11.92 10.12 -13.60
CA GLN A 22 11.67 10.78 -12.32
C GLN A 22 10.70 9.92 -11.52
N VAL A 23 11.19 9.32 -10.44
CA VAL A 23 10.41 8.41 -9.60
C VAL A 23 10.52 8.85 -8.16
N THR A 24 9.37 8.91 -7.50
CA THR A 24 9.27 9.23 -6.07
C THR A 24 8.68 8.05 -5.33
N MET A 25 9.45 7.52 -4.39
CA MET A 25 9.04 6.41 -3.55
C MET A 25 8.37 6.95 -2.30
N VAL A 26 7.08 6.68 -2.13
CA VAL A 26 6.29 7.18 -1.01
C VAL A 26 6.05 6.05 0.01
N PRO A 27 6.62 6.13 1.23
CA PRO A 27 6.41 5.14 2.27
C PRO A 27 5.06 5.33 2.96
N LEU A 28 4.31 4.24 3.13
CA LEU A 28 2.95 4.27 3.69
C LEU A 28 2.80 3.70 5.12
N TYR A 29 3.77 3.09 5.79
CA TYR A 29 3.45 2.55 7.14
C TYR A 29 4.57 2.70 8.13
N LEU A 30 5.75 2.29 7.71
CA LEU A 30 6.97 2.37 8.49
C LEU A 30 8.09 2.86 7.58
N PRO A 31 9.03 3.67 8.10
CA PRO A 31 10.26 3.96 7.40
C PRO A 31 11.02 2.65 7.15
N MET A 32 11.60 2.52 5.96
CA MET A 32 12.29 1.30 5.58
C MET A 32 13.59 1.15 6.36
N THR A 33 13.89 -0.06 6.82
CA THR A 33 15.22 -0.42 7.31
C THR A 33 15.92 -1.19 6.20
N LEU A 34 16.65 -0.47 5.35
CA LEU A 34 17.42 -1.04 4.24
C LEU A 34 18.91 -1.01 4.58
N GLU A 35 19.66 -1.99 4.07
CA GLU A 35 21.12 -1.96 4.03
C GLU A 35 21.61 -1.05 2.87
N ASP A 36 20.80 -0.92 1.82
CA ASP A 36 21.03 -0.04 0.68
C ASP A 36 20.57 1.42 0.91
N LEU A 37 20.93 2.31 -0.01
CA LEU A 37 20.42 3.69 -0.03
C LEU A 37 18.89 3.68 -0.09
N ASP A 38 18.27 4.18 0.98
CA ASP A 38 16.83 4.34 1.10
C ASP A 38 16.32 5.36 0.06
N GLN A 39 15.62 4.86 -0.96
CA GLN A 39 15.12 5.68 -2.06
C GLN A 39 13.93 6.57 -1.67
N SER A 40 13.38 6.41 -0.46
CA SER A 40 12.30 7.21 0.10
C SER A 40 12.76 8.42 0.91
N LEU A 41 14.07 8.62 1.09
CA LEU A 41 14.61 9.74 1.85
C LEU A 41 14.09 11.10 1.32
N GLY A 42 13.48 11.88 2.21
CA GLY A 42 12.91 13.20 1.91
C GLY A 42 11.41 13.21 1.58
N THR A 43 10.75 12.05 1.45
CA THR A 43 9.29 11.99 1.32
C THR A 43 8.59 11.88 2.68
N PRO A 44 7.39 12.48 2.84
CA PRO A 44 6.57 12.27 4.04
C PRO A 44 6.14 10.80 4.17
N ILE A 45 6.02 10.33 5.41
CA ILE A 45 5.39 9.03 5.71
C ILE A 45 3.89 9.27 5.87
N PHE A 46 3.10 8.66 5.00
CA PHE A 46 1.64 8.62 5.12
C PHE A 46 1.23 7.34 5.86
N PHE A 47 0.00 7.27 6.38
CA PHE A 47 -0.51 6.06 7.05
C PHE A 47 0.43 5.52 8.15
N SER A 48 1.01 6.42 8.95
CA SER A 48 1.89 6.07 10.09
C SER A 48 1.29 4.89 10.87
N GLY A 49 2.04 3.79 11.02
CA GLY A 49 1.51 2.55 11.60
C GLY A 49 0.92 2.73 13.01
N ILE A 50 1.38 3.74 13.75
CA ILE A 50 0.82 4.13 15.05
C ILE A 50 -0.54 4.83 14.88
N ASN A 51 -0.63 5.78 13.94
CA ASN A 51 -1.90 6.46 13.64
C ASN A 51 -2.93 5.46 13.12
N VAL A 52 -2.57 4.62 12.15
CA VAL A 52 -3.45 3.58 11.59
C VAL A 52 -4.00 2.66 12.67
N PHE A 53 -3.13 2.20 13.58
CA PHE A 53 -3.56 1.34 14.69
C PHE A 53 -4.50 2.05 15.66
N LEU A 54 -4.21 3.31 16.01
CA LEU A 54 -5.06 4.10 16.91
C LEU A 54 -6.41 4.45 16.27
N GLU A 55 -6.43 4.79 14.98
CA GLU A 55 -7.66 5.03 14.23
C GLU A 55 -8.56 3.79 14.19
N GLN A 56 -7.96 2.60 14.07
CA GLN A 56 -8.70 1.34 14.14
C GLN A 56 -9.27 1.07 15.54
N LYS A 57 -8.48 1.27 16.59
CA LYS A 57 -8.89 0.95 17.97
C LYS A 57 -9.81 1.99 18.60
N LEU A 58 -9.71 3.25 18.17
CA LEU A 58 -10.40 4.38 18.74
C LEU A 58 -11.13 5.14 17.62
N PRO A 59 -12.44 4.90 17.41
CA PRO A 59 -13.19 5.53 16.32
C PRO A 59 -13.16 7.07 16.33
N TRP A 60 -13.01 7.68 17.51
CA TRP A 60 -12.88 9.13 17.68
C TRP A 60 -11.48 9.67 17.32
N PHE A 61 -10.45 8.82 17.31
CA PHE A 61 -9.09 9.20 16.95
C PHE A 61 -8.94 9.49 15.46
N SER A 62 -9.84 8.96 14.62
CA SER A 62 -10.02 9.41 13.23
C SER A 62 -10.25 10.93 13.12
N LYS A 63 -10.65 11.62 14.20
CA LYS A 63 -10.84 13.07 14.28
C LYS A 63 -9.72 13.82 15.01
N ALA A 64 -8.61 13.14 15.33
CA ALA A 64 -7.50 13.75 16.05
C ALA A 64 -6.92 14.97 15.29
N PRO A 65 -6.54 16.04 16.00
CA PRO A 65 -5.95 17.23 15.39
C PRO A 65 -4.56 16.93 14.80
N GLY A 66 -4.21 17.60 13.71
CA GLY A 66 -3.00 17.30 12.92
C GLY A 66 -1.67 17.37 13.70
N TRP A 67 -1.57 18.20 14.74
CA TRP A 67 -0.36 18.27 15.58
C TRP A 67 -0.10 16.96 16.35
N LEU A 68 -1.17 16.29 16.81
CA LEU A 68 -1.08 15.04 17.55
C LEU A 68 -0.68 13.89 16.62
N ARG A 69 -1.29 13.83 15.42
CA ARG A 69 -0.95 12.86 14.38
C ARG A 69 0.50 13.03 13.91
N LYS A 70 0.99 14.27 13.80
CA LYS A 70 2.39 14.58 13.45
C LYS A 70 3.39 14.13 14.52
N LEU A 71 3.05 14.29 15.80
CA LEU A 71 3.89 13.79 16.91
C LEU A 71 4.02 12.26 16.86
N LEU A 72 2.91 11.57 16.59
CA LEU A 72 2.84 10.11 16.51
C LEU A 72 3.45 9.53 15.23
N ALA A 73 3.61 10.33 14.18
CA ALA A 73 4.34 9.98 12.96
C ALA A 73 5.84 10.29 13.02
N SER A 74 6.40 10.65 14.19
CA SER A 74 7.82 10.98 14.30
C SER A 74 8.72 9.75 14.06
N PRO A 75 9.85 9.89 13.33
CA PRO A 75 10.74 8.76 13.01
C PRO A 75 11.25 7.99 14.23
N ALA A 76 11.52 8.70 15.33
CA ALA A 76 11.96 8.10 16.59
C ALA A 76 10.89 7.20 17.22
N LEU A 77 9.62 7.64 17.19
CA LEU A 77 8.51 6.87 17.74
C LEU A 77 8.17 5.68 16.85
N LEU A 78 8.21 5.86 15.52
CA LEU A 78 8.02 4.77 14.56
C LEU A 78 9.10 3.70 14.68
N LYS A 79 10.37 4.10 14.84
CA LYS A 79 11.48 3.15 15.08
C LYS A 79 11.30 2.37 16.38
N TRP A 80 10.80 3.03 17.42
CA TRP A 80 10.47 2.39 18.70
C TRP A 80 9.29 1.41 18.58
N ALA A 81 8.26 1.76 17.81
CA ALA A 81 7.08 0.92 17.58
C ALA A 81 7.40 -0.28 16.68
N ALA A 82 8.26 -0.10 15.66
CA ALA A 82 8.72 -1.18 14.80
C ALA A 82 9.39 -2.31 15.61
N GLY A 83 10.18 -1.96 16.63
CA GLY A 83 10.78 -2.94 17.55
C GLY A 83 9.78 -3.70 18.44
N ARG A 84 8.51 -3.26 18.51
CA ARG A 84 7.41 -3.89 19.26
C ARG A 84 6.33 -4.52 18.37
N ALA A 85 6.44 -4.39 17.04
CA ALA A 85 5.44 -4.84 16.07
C ALA A 85 5.23 -6.37 16.04
N ALA A 86 6.07 -7.15 16.72
CA ALA A 86 5.94 -8.59 16.85
C ALA A 86 4.70 -9.07 17.65
N LYS A 87 3.87 -8.17 18.20
CA LYS A 87 2.73 -8.48 19.08
C LYS A 87 1.33 -8.29 18.46
N THR A 88 1.22 -7.95 17.17
CA THR A 88 -0.09 -7.70 16.54
C THR A 88 -0.85 -9.01 16.31
N LYS A 89 -2.11 -9.08 16.76
CA LYS A 89 -2.96 -10.26 16.56
C LYS A 89 -3.43 -10.34 15.11
N ALA A 90 -3.57 -11.55 14.57
CA ALA A 90 -4.06 -11.76 13.20
C ALA A 90 -5.46 -11.16 12.95
N SER A 91 -6.33 -11.13 13.98
CA SER A 91 -7.64 -10.46 13.90
C SER A 91 -7.51 -8.95 13.72
N ASP A 92 -6.57 -8.31 14.43
CA ASP A 92 -6.33 -6.86 14.32
C ASP A 92 -5.80 -6.51 12.92
N LEU A 93 -5.02 -7.40 12.31
CA LEU A 93 -4.55 -7.24 10.92
C LEU A 93 -5.71 -7.39 9.90
N GLY A 94 -6.67 -8.27 10.15
CA GLY A 94 -7.86 -8.44 9.30
C GLY A 94 -8.74 -7.20 9.28
N ASP A 95 -9.04 -6.65 10.46
CA ASP A 95 -9.79 -5.41 10.63
C ASP A 95 -9.15 -4.22 9.89
N ILE A 96 -7.85 -4.01 10.12
CA ILE A 96 -7.09 -2.93 9.47
C ILE A 96 -7.08 -3.14 7.95
N SER A 97 -6.78 -4.35 7.48
CA SER A 97 -6.71 -4.63 6.04
C SER A 97 -8.05 -4.37 5.36
N LEU A 98 -9.15 -4.77 5.98
CA LEU A 98 -10.49 -4.50 5.46
C LEU A 98 -10.79 -3.00 5.40
N SER A 99 -10.50 -2.27 6.48
CA SER A 99 -10.68 -0.82 6.55
C SER A 99 -9.87 -0.10 5.45
N MET A 100 -8.62 -0.50 5.24
CA MET A 100 -7.77 0.08 4.20
C MET A 100 -8.29 -0.21 2.78
N LEU A 101 -8.76 -1.43 2.52
CA LEU A 101 -9.38 -1.77 1.24
C LEU A 101 -10.68 -1.00 1.01
N GLN A 102 -11.41 -0.67 2.06
CA GLN A 102 -12.60 0.19 1.95
C GLN A 102 -12.28 1.63 1.55
N GLY A 103 -11.00 2.04 1.52
CA GLY A 103 -10.56 3.31 0.95
C GLY A 103 -11.24 4.49 1.63
N GLU A 104 -12.03 5.24 0.86
CA GLU A 104 -12.74 6.44 1.32
C GLU A 104 -13.82 6.14 2.39
N ALA A 105 -14.30 4.90 2.45
CA ALA A 105 -15.22 4.42 3.46
C ALA A 105 -14.52 3.81 4.69
N GLY A 106 -13.19 3.71 4.64
CA GLY A 106 -12.36 3.17 5.71
C GLY A 106 -12.02 4.19 6.79
N LEU A 107 -11.50 3.70 7.91
CA LEU A 107 -11.08 4.53 9.05
C LEU A 107 -9.85 5.39 8.75
N GLN A 108 -9.01 4.96 7.79
CA GLN A 108 -7.79 5.66 7.35
C GLN A 108 -8.05 6.63 6.17
N CYS A 109 -9.31 6.98 5.90
CA CYS A 109 -9.67 7.87 4.80
C CYS A 109 -8.93 9.23 4.86
N LYS A 110 -8.66 9.75 6.06
CA LYS A 110 -7.92 11.01 6.21
C LYS A 110 -6.45 10.91 5.82
N ASP A 111 -5.76 9.81 6.15
CA ASP A 111 -4.39 9.60 5.65
C ASP A 111 -4.36 9.50 4.13
N LEU A 112 -5.41 8.87 3.55
CA LEU A 112 -5.56 8.79 2.10
C LEU A 112 -5.77 10.18 1.48
N GLU A 113 -6.63 11.02 2.06
CA GLU A 113 -6.84 12.40 1.61
C GLU A 113 -5.55 13.23 1.71
N GLU A 114 -4.82 13.14 2.82
CA GLU A 114 -3.54 13.84 3.01
C GLU A 114 -2.47 13.39 1.99
N LEU A 115 -2.42 12.08 1.67
CA LEU A 115 -1.56 11.56 0.61
C LEU A 115 -1.91 12.17 -0.75
N VAL A 116 -3.20 12.18 -1.10
CA VAL A 116 -3.67 12.68 -2.39
C VAL A 116 -3.44 14.18 -2.52
N ASP A 117 -3.69 14.96 -1.45
CA ASP A 117 -3.43 16.40 -1.41
C ASP A 117 -1.94 16.70 -1.60
N TRP A 118 -1.06 15.92 -0.96
CA TRP A 118 0.39 16.08 -1.14
C TRP A 118 0.83 15.76 -2.56
N LEU A 119 0.32 14.66 -3.14
CA LEU A 119 0.62 14.27 -4.53
C LEU A 119 0.15 15.35 -5.52
N GLU A 120 -1.04 15.92 -5.33
CA GLU A 120 -1.58 16.96 -6.20
C GLU A 120 -0.80 18.28 -6.12
N ALA A 121 -0.42 18.68 -4.91
CA ALA A 121 0.25 19.96 -4.68
C ALA A 121 1.75 19.94 -5.02
N HIS A 122 2.46 18.86 -4.67
CA HIS A 122 3.94 18.84 -4.67
C HIS A 122 4.52 17.93 -5.75
N GLU A 123 4.02 16.71 -5.87
CA GLU A 123 4.68 15.68 -6.70
C GLU A 123 4.22 15.69 -8.16
N LYS A 124 2.90 15.89 -8.39
CA LYS A 124 2.26 15.95 -9.71
C LYS A 124 2.66 14.78 -10.65
N PRO A 125 2.49 13.53 -10.21
CA PRO A 125 2.89 12.37 -11.00
C PRO A 125 2.03 12.21 -12.26
N GLU A 126 2.60 11.56 -13.28
CA GLU A 126 1.87 11.17 -14.51
C GLU A 126 1.29 9.76 -14.41
N VAL A 127 1.76 8.95 -13.46
CA VAL A 127 1.29 7.59 -13.18
C VAL A 127 1.51 7.26 -11.71
N ILE A 128 0.55 6.56 -11.11
CA ILE A 128 0.72 5.98 -9.77
C ILE A 128 0.97 4.49 -9.89
N PHE A 129 1.94 3.99 -9.13
CA PHE A 129 2.28 2.58 -9.07
C PHE A 129 2.12 2.05 -7.64
N LEU A 130 1.08 1.26 -7.40
CA LEU A 130 0.81 0.63 -6.12
C LEU A 130 1.68 -0.62 -5.94
N SER A 131 2.46 -0.64 -4.86
CA SER A 131 3.42 -1.70 -4.52
C SER A 131 2.84 -3.12 -4.44
N ASN A 132 1.57 -3.25 -4.05
CA ASN A 132 0.85 -4.52 -4.00
C ASN A 132 -0.67 -4.32 -3.97
N ALA A 133 -1.42 -5.40 -4.12
CA ALA A 133 -2.87 -5.35 -4.20
C ALA A 133 -3.58 -4.94 -2.90
N LEU A 134 -2.94 -4.99 -1.73
CA LEU A 134 -3.57 -4.54 -0.48
C LEU A 134 -3.80 -3.02 -0.46
N LEU A 135 -3.16 -2.29 -1.38
CA LEU A 135 -3.28 -0.83 -1.50
C LEU A 135 -4.39 -0.38 -2.46
N VAL A 136 -5.09 -1.29 -3.15
CA VAL A 136 -6.07 -0.89 -4.19
C VAL A 136 -7.27 -0.11 -3.64
N GLY A 137 -7.50 -0.13 -2.32
CA GLY A 137 -8.50 0.73 -1.68
C GLY A 137 -8.27 2.23 -1.95
N SER A 138 -7.02 2.63 -2.20
CA SER A 138 -6.64 4.01 -2.55
C SER A 138 -6.93 4.39 -4.01
N ALA A 139 -7.08 3.40 -4.91
CA ALA A 139 -7.05 3.63 -6.35
C ALA A 139 -8.17 4.56 -6.83
N ARG A 140 -9.36 4.44 -6.25
CA ARG A 140 -10.52 5.24 -6.64
C ARG A 140 -10.31 6.72 -6.35
N LEU A 141 -9.96 7.10 -5.11
CA LEU A 141 -9.72 8.50 -4.75
C LEU A 141 -8.56 9.09 -5.56
N LEU A 142 -7.45 8.34 -5.70
CA LEU A 142 -6.31 8.76 -6.52
C LEU A 142 -6.74 9.10 -7.95
N LYS A 143 -7.52 8.23 -8.59
CA LYS A 143 -8.02 8.48 -9.96
C LYS A 143 -8.99 9.63 -10.03
N GLN A 144 -9.87 9.76 -9.03
CA GLN A 144 -10.85 10.84 -9.01
C GLN A 144 -10.20 12.21 -8.87
N ARG A 145 -9.15 12.32 -8.04
CA ARG A 145 -8.48 13.58 -7.75
C ARG A 145 -7.38 13.91 -8.76
N LEU A 146 -6.51 12.95 -9.07
CA LEU A 146 -5.32 13.19 -9.90
C LEU A 146 -5.58 13.02 -11.41
N LYS A 147 -6.63 12.28 -11.81
CA LYS A 147 -6.98 12.00 -13.22
C LYS A 147 -5.87 11.32 -14.04
N ILE A 148 -5.01 10.56 -13.38
CA ILE A 148 -3.91 9.80 -14.00
C ILE A 148 -4.12 8.29 -13.88
N PRO A 149 -3.43 7.47 -14.70
CA PRO A 149 -3.47 6.02 -14.59
C PRO A 149 -2.94 5.52 -13.23
N VAL A 150 -3.62 4.51 -12.68
CA VAL A 150 -3.17 3.77 -11.50
C VAL A 150 -2.84 2.33 -11.90
N VAL A 151 -1.58 1.96 -11.73
CA VAL A 151 -1.04 0.62 -11.94
C VAL A 151 -0.80 -0.04 -10.59
N CYS A 152 -0.94 -1.36 -10.50
CA CYS A 152 -0.73 -2.12 -9.27
C CYS A 152 0.07 -3.39 -9.51
N MET A 153 1.07 -3.66 -8.66
CA MET A 153 1.72 -4.96 -8.63
C MET A 153 0.87 -5.99 -7.91
N LEU A 154 0.90 -7.21 -8.43
CA LEU A 154 0.42 -8.40 -7.73
C LEU A 154 1.64 -9.07 -7.11
N GLN A 155 1.74 -9.12 -5.78
CA GLN A 155 2.93 -9.69 -5.14
C GLN A 155 2.66 -10.28 -3.75
N GLY A 156 2.15 -11.52 -3.77
CA GLY A 156 2.12 -12.41 -2.60
C GLY A 156 1.04 -12.10 -1.56
N GLU A 157 0.14 -11.16 -1.84
CA GLU A 157 -1.01 -10.82 -0.99
C GLU A 157 -1.93 -12.02 -0.71
N ASP A 158 -1.97 -13.01 -1.61
CA ASP A 158 -2.83 -14.19 -1.52
C ASP A 158 -2.58 -14.98 -0.24
N SER A 159 -1.32 -15.24 0.07
CA SER A 159 -0.91 -15.97 1.27
C SER A 159 -1.32 -15.27 2.56
N PHE A 160 -1.23 -13.94 2.59
CA PHE A 160 -1.67 -13.13 3.73
C PHE A 160 -3.19 -13.17 3.89
N LEU A 161 -3.92 -12.96 2.79
CA LEU A 161 -5.37 -12.96 2.79
C LEU A 161 -5.94 -14.34 3.18
N ASP A 162 -5.32 -15.42 2.68
CA ASP A 162 -5.69 -16.79 3.03
C ASP A 162 -5.39 -17.12 4.49
N ALA A 163 -4.38 -16.48 5.10
CA ALA A 163 -4.08 -16.65 6.51
C ALA A 163 -5.02 -15.88 7.46
N LEU A 164 -5.88 -14.99 6.95
CA LEU A 164 -6.85 -14.27 7.78
C LEU A 164 -7.86 -15.23 8.42
N PRO A 165 -8.36 -14.92 9.64
CA PRO A 165 -9.48 -15.65 10.24
C PRO A 165 -10.70 -15.65 9.31
N GLU A 166 -11.49 -16.73 9.32
CA GLU A 166 -12.64 -16.88 8.43
C GLU A 166 -13.66 -15.73 8.56
N SER A 167 -13.79 -15.16 9.76
CA SER A 167 -14.64 -13.99 10.01
C SER A 167 -14.30 -12.76 9.16
N HIS A 168 -13.07 -12.68 8.64
CA HIS A 168 -12.59 -11.56 7.83
C HIS A 168 -12.24 -11.99 6.41
N ARG A 169 -11.63 -13.17 6.24
CA ARG A 169 -11.07 -13.66 4.96
C ARG A 169 -12.00 -13.45 3.77
N SER A 170 -13.22 -14.00 3.84
CA SER A 170 -14.18 -13.95 2.74
C SER A 170 -14.59 -12.51 2.39
N LEU A 171 -14.81 -11.67 3.42
CA LEU A 171 -15.16 -10.26 3.23
C LEU A 171 -13.99 -9.45 2.67
N THR A 172 -12.76 -9.66 3.15
CA THR A 172 -11.56 -8.99 2.67
C THR A 172 -11.27 -9.35 1.21
N TRP A 173 -11.38 -10.62 0.82
CA TRP A 173 -11.24 -11.04 -0.58
C TRP A 173 -12.28 -10.39 -1.49
N SER A 174 -13.56 -10.39 -1.09
CA SER A 174 -14.62 -9.78 -1.89
C SER A 174 -14.44 -8.25 -2.03
N THR A 175 -14.02 -7.58 -0.96
CA THR A 175 -13.73 -6.14 -0.97
C THR A 175 -12.54 -5.84 -1.88
N LEU A 176 -11.49 -6.67 -1.82
CA LEU A 176 -10.32 -6.55 -2.70
C LEU A 176 -10.72 -6.69 -4.17
N ALA A 177 -11.51 -7.72 -4.52
CA ALA A 177 -11.99 -7.93 -5.89
C ALA A 177 -12.86 -6.76 -6.38
N GLN A 178 -13.72 -6.21 -5.53
CA GLN A 178 -14.51 -5.03 -5.87
C GLN A 178 -13.63 -3.81 -6.17
N ARG A 179 -12.63 -3.56 -5.33
CA ARG A 179 -11.75 -2.37 -5.41
C ARG A 179 -10.69 -2.50 -6.50
N ALA A 180 -10.28 -3.72 -6.84
CA ALA A 180 -9.39 -4.00 -7.95
C ALA A 180 -9.94 -3.49 -9.30
N LYS A 181 -11.26 -3.33 -9.42
CA LYS A 181 -11.91 -2.76 -10.63
C LYS A 181 -11.50 -1.31 -10.89
N ASP A 182 -11.14 -0.57 -9.85
CA ASP A 182 -10.73 0.83 -9.94
C ASP A 182 -9.31 0.98 -10.55
N VAL A 183 -8.49 -0.09 -10.54
CA VAL A 183 -7.12 -0.10 -11.10
C VAL A 183 -7.14 -0.24 -12.64
N ASP A 184 -6.23 0.47 -13.32
CA ASP A 184 -6.13 0.48 -14.77
C ASP A 184 -5.36 -0.73 -15.31
N LEU A 185 -4.23 -1.07 -14.67
CA LEU A 185 -3.39 -2.19 -15.06
C LEU A 185 -2.77 -2.89 -13.84
N PHE A 186 -2.71 -4.21 -13.90
CA PHE A 186 -1.98 -5.05 -12.96
C PHE A 186 -0.72 -5.61 -13.60
N VAL A 187 0.36 -5.65 -12.84
CA VAL A 187 1.61 -6.29 -13.21
C VAL A 187 1.85 -7.48 -12.28
N ALA A 188 2.01 -8.66 -12.87
CA ALA A 188 2.25 -9.90 -12.14
C ALA A 188 3.67 -10.42 -12.38
N PRO A 189 4.34 -10.99 -11.37
CA PRO A 189 5.72 -11.49 -11.46
C PRO A 189 5.84 -12.79 -12.27
N SER A 190 4.72 -13.45 -12.57
CA SER A 190 4.68 -14.69 -13.33
C SER A 190 3.30 -14.92 -13.96
N HIS A 191 3.26 -15.78 -14.97
CA HIS A 191 1.99 -16.27 -15.53
C HIS A 191 1.13 -16.98 -14.49
N TYR A 192 1.74 -17.78 -13.61
CA TYR A 192 1.03 -18.43 -12.52
C TYR A 192 0.30 -17.43 -11.62
N PHE A 193 0.99 -16.38 -11.19
CA PHE A 193 0.38 -15.40 -10.29
C PHE A 193 -0.65 -14.52 -10.99
N ALA A 194 -0.42 -14.19 -12.27
CA ALA A 194 -1.41 -13.52 -13.12
C ALA A 194 -2.71 -14.33 -13.21
N ASP A 195 -2.61 -15.63 -13.44
CA ASP A 195 -3.76 -16.52 -13.54
C ASP A 195 -4.48 -16.71 -12.20
N LEU A 196 -3.72 -16.89 -11.11
CA LEU A 196 -4.26 -17.05 -9.76
C LEU A 196 -5.05 -15.82 -9.33
N MET A 197 -4.41 -14.65 -9.36
CA MET A 197 -5.03 -13.39 -8.95
C MET A 197 -6.08 -12.94 -9.94
N GLY A 198 -5.89 -13.19 -11.24
CA GLY A 198 -6.90 -12.91 -12.27
C GLY A 198 -8.21 -13.64 -12.00
N ARG A 199 -8.17 -14.91 -11.58
CA ARG A 199 -9.37 -15.65 -11.16
C ARG A 199 -9.93 -15.14 -9.84
N ARG A 200 -9.08 -14.96 -8.81
CA ARG A 200 -9.54 -14.59 -7.47
C ARG A 200 -10.16 -13.20 -7.41
N LEU A 201 -9.68 -12.27 -8.23
CA LEU A 201 -10.15 -10.88 -8.29
C LEU A 201 -11.09 -10.60 -9.46
N ASP A 202 -11.44 -11.62 -10.25
CA ASP A 202 -12.28 -11.49 -11.46
C ASP A 202 -11.75 -10.40 -12.42
N LEU A 203 -10.44 -10.43 -12.69
CA LEU A 203 -9.79 -9.43 -13.55
C LEU A 203 -9.91 -9.80 -15.02
N PRO A 204 -10.26 -8.84 -15.90
CA PRO A 204 -10.14 -9.04 -17.34
C PRO A 204 -8.68 -9.35 -17.70
N LYS A 205 -8.44 -10.36 -18.55
CA LYS A 205 -7.08 -10.72 -19.01
C LYS A 205 -6.32 -9.52 -19.60
N ALA A 206 -7.03 -8.61 -20.27
CA ALA A 206 -6.46 -7.39 -20.85
C ALA A 206 -5.90 -6.42 -19.80
N LYS A 207 -6.33 -6.51 -18.53
CA LYS A 207 -5.83 -5.69 -17.42
C LYS A 207 -4.61 -6.27 -16.71
N VAL A 208 -4.15 -7.47 -17.06
CA VAL A 208 -2.98 -8.09 -16.41
C VAL A 208 -1.82 -8.19 -17.41
N ARG A 209 -0.63 -7.77 -17.00
CA ARG A 209 0.62 -7.97 -17.72
C ARG A 209 1.59 -8.76 -16.87
N VAL A 210 2.31 -9.68 -17.48
CA VAL A 210 3.36 -10.45 -16.80
C VAL A 210 4.69 -9.74 -17.06
N VAL A 211 5.37 -9.37 -15.97
CA VAL A 211 6.73 -8.85 -15.98
C VAL A 211 7.49 -9.60 -14.89
N HIS A 212 8.45 -10.41 -15.28
CA HIS A 212 9.23 -11.21 -14.32
C HIS A 212 10.11 -10.33 -13.46
N ASN A 213 10.23 -10.68 -12.17
CA ASN A 213 11.17 -10.02 -11.28
C ASN A 213 12.61 -10.29 -11.75
N GLY A 214 13.40 -9.21 -11.82
CA GLY A 214 14.84 -9.28 -12.03
C GLY A 214 15.61 -9.43 -10.72
N ILE A 215 16.90 -9.75 -10.83
CA ILE A 215 17.85 -9.73 -9.73
C ILE A 215 18.91 -8.69 -10.11
N ASP A 216 19.29 -7.85 -9.16
CA ASP A 216 20.42 -6.94 -9.32
C ASP A 216 21.72 -7.77 -9.18
N PRO A 217 22.57 -7.85 -10.22
CA PRO A 217 23.76 -8.70 -10.26
C PRO A 217 24.92 -8.24 -9.37
#